data_AF-A0A530QVB4-F1
#
_entry.id   AF-A0A530QVB4-F1
#
_cell.length_a   1.000
_cell.length_b   1.000
_cell.length_c   1.000
_cell.angle_alpha   90.00
_cell.angle_beta   90.00
_cell.angle_gamma   90.00
#
_symmetry.space_group_name_H-M   'P 1'
#
loop_
_entity.id
_entity.type
_entity.pdbx_description
1 polymer ?
#
loop_
_entity_poly.entity_id
_entity_poly.type
_entity_poly.pdbx_seq_one_letter_code
_entity_poly.pdbx_strand_id
1 'polypeptide(L)' 'MAFELPALPYDYEALQPYMSKETLEYHHDKHHKAYVDNGNKLAAEAGRIFPD' A
#
# COMPACT_ATOMS: atom_id res chain seq x y z
N MET A 1 0.22 -13.76 8.83
CA MET A 1 -0.77 -12.89 8.18
C MET A 1 -0.25 -12.31 6.87
N ALA A 2 -1.13 -12.09 5.89
CA ALA A 2 -0.83 -11.43 4.62
C ALA A 2 -0.28 -10.00 4.84
N PHE A 3 0.44 -9.46 3.86
CA PHE A 3 0.80 -8.05 3.87
C PHE A 3 -0.48 -7.20 3.79
N GLU A 4 -0.53 -6.11 4.55
CA GLU A 4 -1.61 -5.14 4.52
C GLU A 4 -1.09 -3.80 4.03
N LEU A 5 -1.94 -3.03 3.36
CA LEU A 5 -1.65 -1.64 3.04
C LEU A 5 -1.83 -0.82 4.33
N PRO A 6 -0.76 -0.30 4.94
CA PRO A 6 -0.88 0.45 6.18
C PRO A 6 -1.67 1.73 5.92
N ALA A 7 -2.54 2.13 6.86
CA ALA A 7 -3.14 3.46 6.77
C ALA A 7 -2.05 4.54 6.88
N LEU A 8 -2.24 5.66 6.17
CA LEU A 8 -1.40 6.83 6.37
C LEU A 8 -1.56 7.34 7.81
N PRO A 9 -0.48 7.76 8.47
CA PRO A 9 -0.55 8.34 9.82
C PRO A 9 -1.01 9.80 9.82
N TYR A 10 -1.40 10.34 8.67
CA TYR A 10 -1.82 11.72 8.44
C TYR A 10 -2.75 11.81 7.21
N ASP A 11 -3.49 12.91 7.11
CA ASP A 11 -4.36 13.19 5.96
C ASP A 11 -3.59 13.39 4.66
N TYR A 12 -4.24 13.17 3.51
CA TYR A 12 -3.62 13.33 2.19
C TYR A 12 -3.14 14.76 1.88
N GLU A 13 -3.58 15.75 2.63
CA GLU A 13 -3.18 17.15 2.47
C GLU A 13 -2.01 17.55 3.39
N ALA A 14 -1.60 16.68 4.32
CA ALA A 14 -0.63 17.01 5.38
C ALA A 14 0.77 17.39 4.86
N LEU A 15 1.10 17.03 3.62
CA LEU A 15 2.40 17.29 3.01
C LEU A 15 2.42 18.55 2.11
N GLN A 16 1.32 19.31 2.04
CA GLN A 16 1.30 20.57 1.29
C GLN A 16 2.19 21.64 1.93
N PRO A 17 2.78 22.56 1.12
CA PRO A 17 2.71 22.66 -0.34
C PRO A 17 3.76 21.77 -1.06
N TYR A 18 4.53 20.98 -0.32
CA TYR A 18 5.67 20.23 -0.87
C TYR A 18 5.26 19.00 -1.67
N MET A 19 4.08 18.44 -1.40
CA MET A 19 3.46 17.36 -2.17
C MET A 19 1.97 17.62 -2.32
N SER A 20 1.44 17.42 -3.52
CA SER A 20 0.00 17.55 -3.77
C SER A 20 -0.75 16.35 -3.18
N LYS A 21 -2.00 16.59 -2.76
CA LYS A 21 -2.96 15.55 -2.36
C LYS A 21 -3.03 14.42 -3.38
N GLU A 22 -3.22 14.78 -4.65
CA GLU A 22 -3.32 13.85 -5.77
C GLU A 22 -2.09 12.92 -5.85
N THR A 23 -0.88 13.47 -5.69
CA THR A 23 0.36 12.67 -5.71
C THR A 23 0.38 11.64 -4.59
N LEU A 24 0.03 12.05 -3.37
CA LEU A 24 0.00 11.16 -2.21
C LEU A 24 -1.10 10.09 -2.33
N GLU A 25 -2.28 10.45 -2.85
CA GLU A 25 -3.38 9.53 -3.15
C GLU A 25 -2.96 8.46 -4.17
N TYR A 26 -2.40 8.85 -5.32
CA TYR A 26 -1.91 7.89 -6.30
C TYR A 26 -0.79 7.01 -5.75
N HIS A 27 0.17 7.60 -5.03
CA HIS A 27 1.28 6.86 -4.44
C HIS A 27 0.79 5.78 -3.47
N HIS A 28 -0.11 6.14 -2.54
CA HIS A 28 -0.59 5.22 -1.53
C HIS A 28 -1.63 4.22 -2.07
N ASP A 29 -2.70 4.72 -2.70
CA ASP A 29 -3.89 3.90 -2.98
C ASP A 29 -3.78 3.09 -4.27
N LYS A 30 -2.85 3.47 -5.16
CA LYS A 30 -2.58 2.74 -6.41
C LYS A 30 -1.24 2.03 -6.35
N HIS A 31 -0.15 2.78 -6.19
CA HIS A 31 1.19 2.20 -6.35
C HIS A 31 1.57 1.29 -5.18
N HIS A 32 1.47 1.76 -3.93
CA HIS A 32 1.76 0.92 -2.76
C HIS A 32 0.76 -0.25 -2.66
N LYS A 33 -0.53 0.01 -2.91
CA LYS A 33 -1.54 -1.06 -2.98
C LYS A 33 -1.17 -2.15 -3.99
N ALA A 34 -0.68 -1.78 -5.18
CA ALA A 34 -0.26 -2.76 -6.18
C ALA A 34 0.92 -3.63 -5.71
N TYR A 35 1.85 -3.08 -4.93
CA TYR A 35 2.92 -3.89 -4.33
C TYR A 35 2.40 -4.87 -3.29
N VAL A 36 1.48 -4.44 -2.43
CA VAL A 36 0.83 -5.30 -1.42
C VAL A 36 0.07 -6.44 -2.11
N ASP A 37 -0.80 -6.12 -3.07
CA ASP A 37 -1.63 -7.10 -3.78
C ASP A 37 -0.75 -8.14 -4.51
N ASN A 38 0.25 -7.69 -5.27
CA ASN A 38 1.13 -8.59 -6.02
C ASN A 38 2.09 -9.38 -5.10
N GLY A 39 2.56 -8.76 -4.01
CA GLY A 39 3.38 -9.43 -3.01
C GLY A 39 2.63 -10.59 -2.34
N ASN A 40 1.37 -10.37 -1.96
CA ASN A 40 0.50 -11.42 -1.43
C ASN A 40 0.23 -12.53 -2.45
N LYS A 41 -0.05 -12.16 -3.71
CA LYS A 41 -0.23 -13.12 -4.81
C LYS A 41 1.00 -14.01 -4.97
N LEU A 42 2.20 -13.42 -5.04
CA LEU A 42 3.45 -14.16 -5.20
C LEU A 42 3.74 -15.05 -3.98
N ALA A 43 3.48 -14.56 -2.77
CA ALA A 43 3.66 -15.34 -1.55
C ALA A 43 2.75 -16.58 -1.53
N ALA A 44 1.50 -16.43 -1.95
CA ALA A 44 0.56 -17.54 -2.09
C ALA A 44 1.02 -18.56 -3.14
N GLU A 45 1.43 -18.10 -4.33
CA GLU A 45 1.98 -18.96 -5.39
C GLU A 45 3.25 -19.71 -4.95
N ALA A 46 4.09 -19.08 -4.12
CA ALA A 46 5.29 -19.69 -3.56
C ALA A 46 5.02 -20.64 -2.39
N GLY A 47 3.75 -20.91 -2.05
CA GLY A 47 3.39 -21.74 -0.90
C GLY A 47 3.74 -21.11 0.45
N ARG A 48 4.12 -19.82 0.48
CA ARG A 48 4.27 -19.02 1.70
C ARG A 48 2.92 -18.44 2.08
N ILE A 49 1.95 -19.34 2.20
CA ILE A 49 0.64 -19.01 2.73
C ILE A 49 0.90 -18.55 4.16
N PHE A 50 0.51 -17.31 4.42
CA PHE A 50 0.40 -16.84 5.77
C PHE A 50 -0.88 -17.46 6.33
N PRO A 51 -0.82 -18.52 7.17
CA PRO A 51 -2.02 -18.92 7.90
C PRO A 51 -2.52 -17.70 8.68
N ASP A 52 -3.84 -17.59 8.74
CA ASP A 52 -4.55 -16.58 9.53
C ASP A 52 -4.00 -16.52 10.95
#